data_AF-A0A920GYS0-F1
#
_entry.id   AF-A0A920GYS0-F1
#
_cell.length_a   1.000
_cell.length_b   1.000
_cell.length_c   1.000
_cell.angle_alpha   90.00
_cell.angle_beta   90.00
_cell.angle_gamma   90.00
#
_symmetry.space_group_name_H-M   'P 1'
#
loop_
_entity.id
_entity.type
_entity.pdbx_description
1 polymer ?
#
loop_
_entity_poly.entity_id
_entity_poly.type
_entity_poly.pdbx_seq_one_letter_code
_entity_poly.pdbx_strand_id
1 'polypeptide(L)'
;MAQAIGKSGQNVRLSSQITGWKLNVVDQETADEKTQEKSESISAIFIEKLDVDSDLANTLIENGYTTLESISSSSSEDLSTIEGFDDDIGNLLINRAKEVLITMAMEVSTDDGDSGDLMSVEGMDMTLALELSQKGINDREELAEQSIEELTGIIDLSDEEAGDLIMRARAHWFED
;
A
#
# COMPACT_ATOMS: atom_id res chain seq x y z
N MET A 1 3.79 -52.36 37.67
CA MET A 1 4.13 -53.46 36.73
C MET A 1 4.09 -52.88 35.31
N ALA A 2 5.18 -53.08 34.54
CA ALA A 2 5.39 -52.96 33.07
C ALA A 2 4.67 -51.83 32.29
N GLN A 3 5.34 -50.81 31.73
CA GLN A 3 6.28 -50.79 30.58
C GLN A 3 5.70 -51.32 29.25
N ALA A 4 5.34 -50.40 28.35
CA ALA A 4 5.44 -50.51 26.89
C ALA A 4 5.12 -49.15 26.24
N ILE A 5 5.62 -48.92 25.03
CA ILE A 5 5.65 -47.67 24.23
C ILE A 5 6.84 -46.78 24.67
N GLY A 6 7.99 -46.80 24.01
CA GLY A 6 8.25 -47.14 22.61
C GLY A 6 8.91 -45.92 21.97
N LYS A 7 10.19 -46.08 21.64
CA LYS A 7 11.14 -45.12 21.08
C LYS A 7 10.60 -44.26 19.92
N SER A 8 11.23 -43.09 19.79
CA SER A 8 11.37 -42.28 18.56
C SER A 8 10.13 -41.57 17.99
N GLY A 9 10.02 -40.30 18.35
CA GLY A 9 9.76 -39.16 17.45
C GLY A 9 9.10 -39.40 16.09
N GLN A 10 7.84 -39.84 16.05
CA GLN A 10 7.14 -39.99 14.76
C GLN A 10 5.62 -39.76 14.76
N ASN A 11 5.01 -39.15 15.79
CA ASN A 11 3.54 -38.99 15.81
C ASN A 11 2.99 -37.60 16.17
N VAL A 12 3.79 -36.53 15.97
CA VAL A 12 3.25 -35.15 15.86
C VAL A 12 3.54 -34.61 14.46
N ARG A 13 3.30 -35.41 13.42
CA ARG A 13 3.41 -34.94 12.03
C ARG A 13 2.22 -35.30 11.14
N LEU A 14 1.05 -35.61 11.71
CA LEU A 14 -0.13 -35.94 10.91
C LEU A 14 -1.45 -35.29 11.34
N SER A 15 -1.41 -34.17 12.07
CA SER A 15 -2.63 -33.35 12.31
C SER A 15 -2.54 -31.90 11.82
N SER A 16 -1.50 -31.53 11.06
CA SER A 16 -1.36 -30.17 10.52
C SER A 16 -1.76 -30.06 9.04
N GLN A 17 -2.49 -31.04 8.48
CA GLN A 17 -2.74 -31.13 7.04
C GLN A 17 -4.21 -31.11 6.60
N ILE A 18 -5.17 -30.75 7.46
CA ILE A 18 -6.60 -30.69 7.05
C ILE A 18 -7.30 -29.33 7.26
N THR A 19 -6.64 -28.33 7.84
CA THR A 19 -7.10 -26.94 7.72
C THR A 19 -5.88 -26.04 7.54
N GLY A 20 -5.62 -25.58 6.32
CA GLY A 20 -4.56 -24.61 5.99
C GLY A 20 -4.76 -23.22 6.60
N TRP A 21 -5.34 -23.14 7.79
CA TRP A 21 -5.50 -21.92 8.56
C TRP A 21 -4.34 -21.90 9.57
N LYS A 22 -3.32 -21.09 9.30
CA LYS A 22 -2.45 -20.58 10.36
C LYS A 22 -3.36 -19.84 11.33
N LEU A 23 -3.85 -20.53 12.36
CA LEU A 23 -4.57 -19.90 13.44
C LEU A 23 -3.55 -19.05 14.20
N ASN A 24 -3.45 -17.80 13.79
CA ASN A 24 -2.64 -16.80 14.47
C ASN A 24 -3.40 -16.52 15.78
N VAL A 25 -3.10 -17.30 16.82
CA VAL A 25 -3.55 -17.03 18.19
C VAL A 25 -2.80 -15.76 18.61
N VAL A 26 -3.34 -14.61 18.21
CA VAL A 26 -2.96 -13.31 18.76
C VAL A 26 -3.46 -13.36 20.19
N ASP A 27 -2.53 -13.26 21.13
CA ASP A 27 -2.82 -13.11 22.55
C ASP A 27 -3.82 -11.95 22.73
N GLN A 28 -4.88 -12.12 23.53
CA GLN A 28 -5.95 -11.11 23.65
C GLN A 28 -5.38 -9.73 24.01
N GLU A 29 -4.32 -9.70 24.82
CA GLU A 29 -3.63 -8.47 25.23
C GLU A 29 -2.97 -7.77 24.03
N THR A 30 -2.31 -8.52 23.14
CA THR A 30 -1.71 -7.98 21.90
C THR A 30 -2.77 -7.60 20.85
N ALA A 31 -3.95 -8.23 20.86
CA ALA A 31 -5.05 -7.88 19.98
C ALA A 31 -5.70 -6.54 20.40
N ASP A 32 -5.83 -6.32 21.70
CA ASP A 32 -6.36 -5.09 22.28
C ASP A 32 -5.39 -3.92 22.05
N GLU A 33 -4.09 -4.11 22.31
CA GLU A 33 -3.05 -3.09 22.03
C GLU A 33 -3.04 -2.68 20.55
N LYS A 34 -3.06 -3.64 19.63
CA LYS A 34 -3.11 -3.35 18.19
C LYS A 34 -4.39 -2.67 17.75
N THR A 35 -5.50 -2.92 18.44
CA THR A 35 -6.77 -2.27 18.13
C THR A 35 -6.73 -0.82 18.59
N GLN A 36 -6.16 -0.56 19.77
CA GLN A 36 -5.98 0.77 20.30
C GLN A 36 -5.04 1.63 19.43
N GLU A 37 -3.88 1.09 19.05
CA GLU A 37 -2.93 1.79 18.15
C GLU A 37 -3.58 2.15 16.80
N LYS A 38 -4.43 1.26 16.26
CA LYS A 38 -5.17 1.52 15.02
C LYS A 38 -6.18 2.63 15.19
N SER A 39 -6.97 2.62 16.27
CA SER A 39 -7.94 3.68 16.54
C SER A 39 -7.26 5.03 16.72
N GLU A 40 -6.11 5.08 17.39
CA GLU A 40 -5.31 6.31 17.54
C GLU A 40 -4.72 6.78 16.20
N SER A 41 -4.28 5.86 15.35
CA SER A 41 -3.79 6.19 14.01
C SER A 41 -4.91 6.74 13.12
N ILE A 42 -6.09 6.13 13.17
CA ILE A 42 -7.27 6.57 12.39
C ILE A 42 -7.76 7.92 12.90
N SER A 43 -7.82 8.13 14.22
CA SER A 43 -8.26 9.41 14.78
C SER A 43 -7.32 10.55 14.40
N ALA A 44 -6.00 10.30 14.40
CA ALA A 44 -5.01 11.27 13.91
C ALA A 44 -5.25 11.65 12.44
N ILE A 45 -5.55 10.67 11.57
CA ILE A 45 -5.87 10.93 10.16
C ILE A 45 -7.13 11.79 10.04
N PHE A 46 -8.17 11.53 10.82
CA PHE A 46 -9.39 12.34 10.77
C PHE A 46 -9.15 13.76 11.26
N ILE A 47 -8.41 13.94 12.36
CA ILE A 47 -8.06 15.28 12.87
C ILE A 47 -7.27 16.06 11.80
N GLU A 48 -6.27 15.43 11.18
CA GLU A 48 -5.42 16.09 10.18
C GLU A 48 -6.16 16.37 8.86
N LYS A 49 -6.89 15.38 8.34
CA LYS A 49 -7.47 15.44 6.98
C LYS A 49 -8.87 16.02 6.94
N LEU A 50 -9.67 15.82 7.98
CA LEU A 50 -11.05 16.31 8.05
C LEU A 50 -11.19 17.57 8.92
N ASP A 51 -10.13 17.96 9.65
CA ASP A 51 -10.12 19.13 10.53
C ASP A 51 -11.27 19.06 11.55
N VAL A 52 -11.31 17.93 12.26
CA VAL A 52 -12.25 17.62 13.34
C VAL A 52 -11.51 17.47 14.67
N ASP A 53 -12.23 17.71 15.77
CA ASP A 53 -11.69 17.50 17.12
C ASP A 53 -11.52 16.02 17.45
N SER A 54 -10.68 15.71 18.45
CA SER A 54 -10.43 14.34 18.91
C SER A 54 -11.68 13.61 19.37
N ASP A 55 -12.62 14.34 20.00
CA ASP A 55 -13.87 13.75 20.48
C ASP A 55 -14.75 13.30 19.30
N LEU A 56 -14.89 14.15 18.27
CA LEU A 56 -15.65 13.83 17.06
C LEU A 56 -15.00 12.71 16.25
N ALA A 57 -13.67 12.69 16.16
CA ALA A 57 -12.93 11.62 15.49
C ALA A 57 -13.17 10.25 16.18
N ASN A 58 -13.17 10.22 17.51
CA ASN A 58 -13.48 9.00 18.27
C ASN A 58 -14.93 8.55 18.05
N THR A 59 -15.89 9.48 18.06
CA THR A 59 -17.30 9.16 17.80
C THR A 59 -17.50 8.56 16.41
N LEU A 60 -16.78 9.06 15.38
CA LEU A 60 -16.80 8.47 14.05
C LEU A 60 -16.30 7.01 14.06
N ILE A 61 -15.18 6.74 14.74
CA ILE A 61 -14.61 5.39 14.85
C ILE A 61 -15.57 4.45 15.60
N GLU A 62 -16.20 4.90 16.68
CA GLU A 62 -17.20 4.14 17.44
C GLU A 62 -18.44 3.79 16.58
N ASN A 63 -18.81 4.67 15.65
CA ASN A 63 -19.88 4.43 14.69
C ASN A 63 -19.43 3.60 13.47
N GLY A 64 -18.18 3.13 13.44
CA GLY A 64 -17.64 2.25 12.40
C GLY A 64 -16.97 2.96 11.23
N TYR A 65 -16.87 4.29 11.27
CA TYR A 65 -16.12 5.06 10.28
C TYR A 65 -14.63 4.94 10.56
N THR A 66 -13.98 4.05 9.82
CA THR A 66 -12.54 3.77 9.98
C THR A 66 -11.70 4.28 8.81
N THR A 67 -12.34 4.78 7.75
CA THR A 67 -11.66 5.28 6.53
C THR A 67 -12.35 6.53 5.97
N LEU A 68 -11.59 7.35 5.23
CA LEU A 68 -12.12 8.52 4.53
C LEU A 68 -13.13 8.13 3.44
N GLU A 69 -12.96 6.96 2.82
CA GLU A 69 -13.87 6.42 1.80
C GLU A 69 -15.25 6.08 2.38
N SER A 70 -15.28 5.53 3.60
CA SER A 70 -16.53 5.27 4.31
C SER A 70 -17.31 6.57 4.55
N ILE A 71 -16.62 7.66 4.89
CA ILE A 71 -17.24 8.96 5.13
C ILE A 71 -17.71 9.60 3.82
N SER A 72 -16.88 9.61 2.77
CA SER A 72 -17.22 10.23 1.48
C SER A 72 -18.37 9.54 0.74
N SER A 73 -18.58 8.24 1.02
CA SER A 73 -19.64 7.41 0.46
C SER A 73 -20.94 7.43 1.27
N SER A 74 -20.93 8.00 2.48
CA SER A 74 -22.11 8.13 3.34
C SER A 74 -23.00 9.31 2.96
N SER A 75 -24.23 9.30 3.47
CA SER A 75 -25.15 10.43 3.36
C SER A 75 -24.99 11.41 4.53
N SER A 76 -25.34 12.68 4.31
CA SER A 76 -25.37 13.66 5.41
C SER A 76 -26.36 13.26 6.50
N GLU A 77 -27.46 12.59 6.13
CA GLU A 77 -28.49 12.12 7.05
C GLU A 77 -27.94 11.02 7.99
N ASP A 78 -27.12 10.10 7.47
CA ASP A 78 -26.45 9.07 8.28
C ASP A 78 -25.44 9.69 9.26
N LEU A 79 -24.69 10.70 8.81
CA LEU A 79 -23.75 11.42 9.67
C LEU A 79 -24.47 12.28 10.71
N SER A 80 -25.62 12.87 10.37
CA SER A 80 -26.44 13.67 11.30
C SER A 80 -27.05 12.85 12.44
N THR A 81 -27.11 11.52 12.27
CA THR A 81 -27.56 10.58 13.32
C THR A 81 -26.50 10.41 14.42
N ILE A 82 -25.25 10.77 14.14
CA ILE A 82 -24.14 10.67 15.09
C ILE A 82 -24.23 11.83 16.09
N GLU A 83 -24.07 11.51 17.38
CA GLU A 83 -24.07 12.52 18.44
C GLU A 83 -22.97 13.57 18.22
N GLY A 84 -23.35 14.84 18.13
CA GLY A 84 -22.41 15.96 17.89
C GLY A 84 -22.30 16.41 16.43
N PHE A 85 -23.00 15.75 15.50
CA PHE A 85 -23.05 16.14 14.09
C PHE A 85 -24.44 16.65 13.71
N ASP A 86 -24.49 17.55 12.73
CA ASP A 86 -25.70 18.00 12.07
C ASP A 86 -25.56 17.83 10.54
N ASP A 87 -26.62 18.11 9.78
CA ASP A 87 -26.61 17.98 8.33
C ASP A 87 -25.54 18.87 7.66
N ASP A 88 -25.23 20.04 8.23
CA ASP A 88 -24.25 20.97 7.68
C ASP A 88 -22.82 20.45 7.90
N ILE A 89 -22.51 19.95 9.11
CA ILE A 89 -21.24 19.32 9.46
C ILE A 89 -21.07 18.02 8.66
N GLY A 90 -22.11 17.19 8.56
CA GLY A 90 -22.07 15.96 7.76
C GLY A 90 -21.73 16.24 6.29
N ASN A 91 -22.38 17.23 5.68
CA ASN A 91 -22.06 17.66 4.32
C ASN A 91 -20.63 18.21 4.20
N LEU A 92 -20.17 19.01 5.17
CA LEU A 92 -18.81 19.54 5.18
C LEU A 92 -17.77 18.41 5.19
N LEU A 93 -17.98 17.40 6.03
CA LEU A 93 -17.07 16.25 6.15
C LEU A 93 -17.06 15.39 4.91
N ILE A 94 -18.22 15.14 4.30
CA ILE A 94 -18.29 14.41 3.02
C ILE A 94 -17.50 15.17 1.95
N ASN A 95 -17.65 16.49 1.86
CA ASN A 95 -16.91 17.29 0.88
C ASN A 95 -15.41 17.27 1.16
N ARG A 96 -14.97 17.49 2.41
CA ARG A 96 -13.56 17.40 2.79
C ARG A 96 -12.97 16.01 2.53
N ALA A 97 -13.68 14.95 2.88
CA ALA A 97 -13.27 13.58 2.61
C ALA A 97 -13.06 13.36 1.10
N LYS A 98 -13.98 13.87 0.26
CA LYS A 98 -13.83 13.82 -1.20
C LYS A 98 -12.64 14.63 -1.70
N GLU A 99 -12.46 15.84 -1.21
CA GLU A 99 -11.31 16.69 -1.59
C GLU A 99 -9.99 16.03 -1.22
N VAL A 100 -9.89 15.45 -0.02
CA VAL A 100 -8.70 14.72 0.41
C VAL A 100 -8.49 13.48 -0.43
N LEU A 101 -9.53 12.69 -0.72
CA LEU A 101 -9.41 11.51 -1.58
C LEU A 101 -9.02 11.88 -3.01
N ILE A 102 -9.53 12.99 -3.55
CA ILE A 102 -9.13 13.52 -4.85
C ILE A 102 -7.68 13.98 -4.79
N THR A 103 -7.27 14.68 -3.74
CA THR A 103 -5.88 15.13 -3.57
C THR A 103 -4.93 13.94 -3.45
N MET A 104 -5.28 12.95 -2.64
CA MET A 104 -4.52 11.70 -2.51
C MET A 104 -4.48 10.92 -3.82
N ALA A 105 -5.60 10.86 -4.57
CA ALA A 105 -5.63 10.22 -5.88
C ALA A 105 -4.81 11.01 -6.91
N MET A 106 -4.78 12.34 -6.80
CA MET A 106 -3.95 13.21 -7.64
C MET A 106 -2.47 13.03 -7.29
N GLU A 107 -2.10 13.04 -6.00
CA GLU A 107 -0.75 12.76 -5.52
C GLU A 107 -0.32 11.35 -5.96
N VAL A 108 -1.16 10.33 -5.78
CA VAL A 108 -0.92 8.97 -6.31
C VAL A 108 -0.84 8.95 -7.84
N SER A 109 -1.61 9.77 -8.56
CA SER A 109 -1.46 9.86 -10.02
C SER A 109 -0.22 10.66 -10.46
N THR A 110 0.36 11.46 -9.54
CA THR A 110 1.60 12.19 -9.77
C THR A 110 2.81 11.33 -9.35
N ASP A 111 2.62 10.32 -8.49
CA ASP A 111 3.70 9.50 -7.91
C ASP A 111 3.63 7.99 -8.23
N ASP A 112 2.53 7.42 -8.77
CA ASP A 112 2.35 5.95 -8.84
C ASP A 112 1.45 5.41 -9.99
N GLY A 113 1.24 6.16 -11.08
CA GLY A 113 0.22 5.82 -12.09
C GLY A 113 0.67 5.37 -13.48
N ASP A 114 1.70 5.99 -14.08
CA ASP A 114 1.97 5.85 -15.53
C ASP A 114 3.43 6.14 -15.96
N SER A 115 4.38 6.15 -15.03
CA SER A 115 5.72 6.68 -15.32
C SER A 115 6.88 5.76 -14.92
N GLY A 116 6.66 4.47 -14.68
CA GLY A 116 7.70 3.65 -14.05
C GLY A 116 7.99 2.29 -14.64
N ASP A 117 7.01 1.53 -15.13
CA ASP A 117 7.32 0.11 -15.35
C ASP A 117 8.40 -0.09 -16.43
N LEU A 118 9.53 -0.70 -16.05
CA LEU A 118 10.62 -1.07 -16.96
C LEU A 118 10.09 -1.88 -18.15
N MET A 119 9.06 -2.70 -17.91
CA MET A 119 8.41 -3.49 -18.95
C MET A 119 7.65 -2.64 -19.99
N SER A 120 7.39 -1.37 -19.71
CA SER A 120 6.76 -0.43 -20.65
C SER A 120 7.76 0.17 -21.65
N VAL A 121 9.07 -0.03 -21.45
CA VAL A 121 10.10 0.42 -22.40
C VAL A 121 10.13 -0.53 -23.59
N GLU A 122 9.97 0.01 -24.79
CA GLU A 122 10.01 -0.77 -26.03
C GLU A 122 11.37 -1.47 -26.19
N GLY A 123 11.37 -2.80 -26.32
CA GLY A 123 12.60 -3.60 -26.38
C GLY A 123 13.15 -4.06 -25.02
N MET A 124 12.44 -3.79 -23.91
CA MET A 124 12.76 -4.39 -22.60
C MET A 124 12.37 -5.87 -22.58
N ASP A 125 13.34 -6.73 -22.26
CA ASP A 125 13.08 -8.14 -21.96
C ASP A 125 12.87 -8.35 -20.45
N MET A 126 12.05 -9.33 -20.07
CA MET A 126 11.77 -9.64 -18.67
C MET A 126 13.02 -10.06 -17.89
N THR A 127 13.99 -10.70 -18.56
CA THR A 127 15.29 -11.05 -17.95
C THR A 127 16.08 -9.79 -17.63
N LEU A 128 16.08 -8.83 -18.54
CA LEU A 128 16.81 -7.56 -18.44
C LEU A 128 16.20 -6.66 -17.36
N ALA A 129 14.88 -6.56 -17.31
CA ALA A 129 14.17 -5.81 -16.26
C ALA A 129 14.47 -6.36 -14.85
N LEU A 130 14.55 -7.69 -14.71
CA LEU A 130 14.91 -8.32 -13.43
C LEU A 130 16.37 -8.05 -13.05
N GLU A 131 17.26 -7.99 -14.03
CA GLU A 131 18.68 -7.68 -13.81
C GLU A 131 18.86 -6.20 -13.40
N LEU A 132 18.14 -5.29 -14.04
CA LEU A 132 18.08 -3.87 -13.68
C LEU A 132 17.53 -3.67 -12.27
N SER A 133 16.43 -4.34 -11.92
CA SER A 133 15.82 -4.25 -10.58
C SER A 133 16.76 -4.78 -9.48
N GLN A 134 17.50 -5.86 -9.74
CA GLN A 134 18.53 -6.35 -8.81
C GLN A 134 19.67 -5.36 -8.56
N LYS A 135 19.86 -4.41 -9.48
CA LYS A 135 20.93 -3.41 -9.44
C LYS A 135 20.44 -2.06 -8.93
N GLY A 136 19.15 -1.97 -8.57
CA GLY A 136 18.54 -0.78 -7.98
C GLY A 136 17.88 0.15 -9.00
N ILE A 137 17.69 -0.30 -10.25
CA ILE A 137 16.89 0.40 -11.25
C ILE A 137 15.55 -0.34 -11.32
N ASN A 138 14.53 0.20 -10.68
CA ASN A 138 13.21 -0.41 -10.59
C ASN A 138 12.24 0.21 -11.61
N ASP A 139 12.57 1.40 -12.11
CA ASP A 139 11.66 2.19 -12.93
C ASP A 139 12.31 2.77 -14.20
N ARG A 140 11.48 3.13 -15.18
CA ARG A 140 11.84 3.74 -16.47
C ARG A 140 12.57 5.06 -16.26
N GLU A 141 12.19 5.84 -15.26
CA GLU A 141 12.84 7.11 -14.93
C GLU A 141 14.26 6.88 -14.40
N GLU A 142 14.44 5.93 -13.47
CA GLU A 142 15.76 5.52 -12.98
C GLU A 142 16.65 4.99 -14.12
N LEU A 143 16.07 4.29 -15.10
CA LEU A 143 16.76 3.85 -16.32
C LEU A 143 17.12 5.03 -17.24
N ALA A 144 16.24 6.02 -17.38
CA ALA A 144 16.45 7.21 -18.19
C ALA A 144 17.56 8.12 -17.63
N GLU A 145 17.77 8.10 -16.32
CA GLU A 145 18.85 8.84 -15.65
C GLU A 145 20.23 8.18 -15.81
N GLN A 146 20.30 6.90 -16.16
CA GLN A 146 21.57 6.19 -16.32
C GLN A 146 22.39 6.70 -17.53
N SER A 147 23.70 6.55 -17.43
CA SER A 147 24.64 6.72 -18.53
C SER A 147 24.93 5.39 -19.23
N ILE A 148 25.35 5.44 -20.50
CA ILE A 148 25.75 4.23 -21.26
C ILE A 148 26.85 3.46 -20.51
N GLU A 149 27.86 4.17 -19.98
CA GLU A 149 28.96 3.57 -19.22
C GLU A 149 28.51 2.91 -17.90
N GLU A 150 27.48 3.46 -17.26
CA GLU A 150 26.92 2.90 -16.02
C GLU A 150 26.12 1.64 -16.34
N LEU A 151 25.29 1.70 -17.39
CA LEU A 151 24.49 0.58 -17.82
C LEU A 151 25.36 -0.59 -18.32
N THR A 152 26.33 -0.35 -19.20
CA THR A 152 27.25 -1.41 -19.67
C THR A 152 28.23 -1.89 -18.61
N GLY A 153 28.43 -1.12 -17.54
CA GLY A 153 29.19 -1.54 -16.35
C GLY A 153 28.40 -2.47 -15.42
N ILE A 154 27.06 -2.45 -15.52
CA ILE A 154 26.14 -3.16 -14.62
C ILE A 154 25.56 -4.40 -15.30
N ILE A 155 25.27 -4.33 -16.59
CA ILE A 155 24.70 -5.39 -17.44
C ILE A 155 25.56 -5.60 -18.69
N ASP A 156 25.67 -6.85 -19.15
CA ASP A 156 26.47 -7.23 -20.33
C ASP A 156 25.73 -6.90 -21.63
N LEU A 157 25.59 -5.60 -21.92
CA LEU A 157 25.02 -5.05 -23.14
C LEU A 157 26.09 -4.35 -23.97
N SER A 158 25.85 -4.25 -25.28
CA SER A 158 26.66 -3.36 -26.13
C SER A 158 26.33 -1.89 -25.87
N ASP A 159 27.31 -1.00 -26.08
CA ASP A 159 27.13 0.46 -25.94
C ASP A 159 25.95 0.98 -26.79
N GLU A 160 25.70 0.36 -27.94
CA GLU A 160 24.61 0.70 -28.86
C GLU A 160 23.24 0.30 -28.27
N GLU A 161 23.11 -0.92 -27.75
CA GLU A 161 21.87 -1.41 -27.12
C GLU A 161 21.55 -0.67 -25.82
N ALA A 162 22.57 -0.40 -25.00
CA ALA A 162 22.45 0.39 -23.79
C ALA A 162 21.99 1.83 -24.09
N GLY A 163 22.60 2.47 -25.10
CA GLY A 163 22.21 3.82 -25.52
C GLY A 163 20.79 3.89 -26.08
N ASP A 164 20.39 2.88 -26.85
CA ASP A 164 19.05 2.76 -27.43
C ASP A 164 17.98 2.56 -26.33
N LEU A 165 18.23 1.71 -25.34
CA LEU A 165 17.37 1.51 -24.17
C LEU A 165 17.21 2.80 -23.34
N ILE A 166 18.31 3.51 -23.06
CA ILE A 166 18.26 4.79 -22.32
C ILE A 166 17.51 5.85 -23.13
N MET A 167 17.72 5.93 -24.45
CA MET A 167 16.98 6.87 -25.31
C MET A 167 15.49 6.57 -25.34
N ARG A 168 15.10 5.30 -25.40
CA ARG A 168 13.68 4.89 -25.33
C ARG A 168 13.09 5.18 -23.96
N ALA A 169 13.84 4.93 -22.89
CA ALA A 169 13.43 5.32 -21.55
C ALA A 169 13.21 6.83 -21.46
N ARG A 170 14.08 7.65 -22.09
CA ARG A 170 13.93 9.12 -22.18
C ARG A 170 12.87 9.61 -23.16
N ALA A 171 12.27 8.75 -23.99
CA ALA A 171 11.29 9.18 -25.00
C ALA A 171 10.13 9.98 -24.39
N HIS A 172 9.70 9.61 -23.18
CA HIS A 172 8.66 10.32 -22.43
C HIS A 172 9.04 11.75 -22.00
N TRP A 173 10.33 12.11 -21.95
CA TRP A 173 10.79 13.49 -21.72
C TRP A 173 10.73 14.35 -23.00
N PHE A 174 10.56 13.72 -24.16
CA PHE A 174 10.47 14.38 -25.46
C PHE A 174 9.05 14.36 -26.04
N GLU A 175 8.11 13.65 -25.43
CA GLU A 175 6.67 13.74 -25.70
C GLU A 175 6.06 14.86 -24.84
N ASP A 176 6.08 16.08 -25.38
CA ASP A 176 5.24 17.23 -24.92
C ASP A 176 3.77 17.04 -25.31
#